data_AF-A0A9W4URY8-F1
#
_entry.id   AF-A0A9W4URY8-F1
#
_cell.length_a   1.000
_cell.length_b   1.000
_cell.length_c   1.000
_cell.angle_alpha   90.00
_cell.angle_beta   90.00
_cell.angle_gamma   90.00
#
_symmetry.space_group_name_H-M   'P 1'
#
loop_
_entity.id
_entity.type
_entity.pdbx_description
1 polymer ?
#
loop_
_entity_poly.entity_id
_entity_poly.type
_entity_poly.pdbx_seq_one_letter_code
_entity_poly.pdbx_strand_id
1 'polypeptide(L)'
;MTRAQQTISIALLLSSLYIAVFMQIVSLPEKIHTEIVPVLPFWALVSFGAYLLFKLGWGVFTFNDVPDAHAEILAQIKEARTELRAKGVDVGSD
;
A
#
# COMPACT_ATOMS: atom_id res chain seq x y z
N MET A 1 -7.11 -1.22 -21.03
CA MET A 1 -7.52 -1.97 -19.82
C MET A 1 -7.46 -1.03 -18.62
N THR A 2 -8.49 -0.96 -17.80
CA THR A 2 -8.45 -0.19 -16.55
C THR A 2 -7.55 -0.89 -15.54
N ARG A 3 -7.01 -0.15 -14.55
CA ARG A 3 -6.18 -0.76 -13.49
C ARG A 3 -6.95 -1.84 -12.72
N ALA A 4 -8.24 -1.62 -12.48
CA ALA A 4 -9.13 -2.63 -11.88
C ALA A 4 -9.24 -3.90 -12.74
N GLN A 5 -9.42 -3.76 -14.05
CA GLN A 5 -9.49 -4.90 -14.97
C GLN A 5 -8.18 -5.69 -14.97
N GLN A 6 -7.03 -5.01 -14.98
CA GLN A 6 -5.71 -5.68 -14.90
C GLN A 6 -5.58 -6.50 -13.61
N THR A 7 -5.95 -5.94 -12.46
CA THR A 7 -5.90 -6.65 -11.17
C THR A 7 -6.81 -7.87 -11.15
N ILE A 8 -8.04 -7.73 -11.66
CA ILE A 8 -9.00 -8.84 -11.73
C ILE A 8 -8.48 -9.94 -12.66
N SER A 9 -7.93 -9.58 -13.83
CA SER A 9 -7.36 -10.55 -14.77
C SER A 9 -6.20 -11.33 -14.16
N ILE A 10 -5.30 -10.66 -13.42
CA ILE A 10 -4.19 -11.32 -12.72
C ILE A 10 -4.71 -12.25 -11.62
N ALA A 11 -5.68 -11.79 -10.82
CA ALA A 11 -6.29 -12.59 -9.76
C ALA A 11 -6.95 -13.86 -10.33
N LEU A 12 -7.68 -13.75 -11.45
CA LEU A 12 -8.28 -14.89 -12.15
C LEU A 12 -7.22 -15.86 -12.72
N LEU A 13 -6.12 -15.34 -13.27
CA LEU A 13 -5.04 -16.18 -13.78
C LEU A 13 -4.37 -16.96 -12.64
N LEU A 14 -4.10 -16.32 -11.50
CA LEU A 14 -3.50 -16.99 -10.35
C LEU A 14 -4.45 -18.01 -9.72
N SER A 15 -5.74 -17.69 -9.60
CA SER A 15 -6.73 -18.61 -9.03
C SER A 15 -6.97 -19.82 -9.94
N SER A 16 -7.07 -19.62 -11.25
CA SER A 16 -7.17 -20.72 -12.22
C SER A 16 -5.96 -21.64 -12.19
N LEU A 17 -4.75 -21.10 -12.09
CA LEU A 17 -3.52 -21.89 -11.94
C LEU A 17 -3.53 -22.71 -10.64
N TYR A 18 -3.93 -22.11 -9.52
CA TYR A 18 -4.04 -22.83 -8.24
C TYR A 18 -5.02 -24.00 -8.32
N ILE A 19 -6.21 -23.78 -8.90
CA ILE A 19 -7.22 -24.83 -9.07
C ILE A 19 -6.70 -25.95 -9.99
N ALA A 20 -5.97 -25.62 -11.05
CA ALA A 20 -5.38 -26.62 -11.94
C ALA A 20 -4.37 -27.52 -11.21
N VAL A 21 -3.56 -26.93 -10.33
CA VAL A 21 -2.62 -27.68 -9.47
C VAL A 21 -3.37 -28.51 -8.44
N PHE A 22 -4.43 -27.97 -7.83
CA PHE A 22 -5.26 -28.66 -6.84
C PHE A 22 -6.03 -29.86 -7.39
N MET A 23 -6.42 -29.82 -8.67
CA MET A 23 -7.08 -30.94 -9.36
C MET A 23 -6.10 -31.97 -9.94
N GLN A 24 -4.80 -31.90 -9.60
CA GLN A 24 -3.76 -32.82 -10.08
C GLN A 24 -3.62 -32.86 -11.62
N ILE A 25 -4.04 -31.81 -12.34
CA ILE A 25 -3.80 -31.71 -13.79
C ILE A 25 -2.29 -31.63 -14.07
N VAL A 26 -1.54 -31.06 -13.11
CA VAL A 26 -0.08 -31.06 -13.11
C VAL A 26 0.42 -32.23 -12.27
N SER A 27 1.23 -33.12 -12.86
CA SER A 27 1.90 -34.19 -12.12
C SER A 27 2.96 -33.62 -11.18
N LEU A 28 2.61 -33.55 -9.89
CA LEU A 28 3.52 -33.22 -8.80
C LEU A 28 3.69 -34.46 -7.90
N PRO A 29 4.81 -34.57 -7.16
CA PRO A 29 4.99 -35.59 -6.13
C PRO A 29 3.84 -35.57 -5.12
N GLU A 30 3.33 -36.74 -4.73
CA GLU A 30 2.17 -36.86 -3.83
C GLU A 30 2.33 -36.05 -2.54
N LYS A 31 3.52 -36.06 -1.94
CA LYS A 31 3.85 -35.31 -0.71
C LYS A 31 3.56 -33.81 -0.84
N ILE A 32 3.89 -33.22 -2.00
CA ILE A 32 3.69 -31.78 -2.23
C ILE A 32 2.18 -31.51 -2.39
N HIS A 33 1.47 -32.39 -3.07
CA HIS A 33 0.05 -32.24 -3.30
C HIS A 33 -0.79 -32.37 -2.02
N THR A 34 -0.42 -33.27 -1.11
CA THR A 34 -1.15 -33.47 0.15
C THR A 34 -0.77 -32.45 1.22
N GLU A 35 0.50 -32.09 1.35
CA GLU A 35 0.97 -31.28 2.48
C GLU A 35 1.10 -29.79 2.14
N ILE A 36 1.45 -29.44 0.91
CA ILE A 36 1.84 -28.06 0.55
C ILE A 36 0.71 -27.33 -0.19
N VAL A 37 0.10 -27.96 -1.20
CA VAL A 37 -0.93 -27.32 -2.04
C VAL A 37 -2.12 -26.80 -1.20
N PRO A 38 -2.69 -27.54 -0.24
CA PRO A 38 -3.87 -27.08 0.50
C PRO A 38 -3.59 -25.90 1.44
N VAL A 39 -2.37 -25.80 1.98
CA VAL A 39 -1.97 -24.75 2.93
C VAL A 39 -1.43 -23.50 2.25
N LEU A 40 -1.11 -23.58 0.96
CA LEU A 40 -0.50 -22.51 0.16
C LEU A 40 -1.32 -21.20 0.19
N PRO A 41 -2.66 -21.20 0.02
CA PRO A 41 -3.45 -19.96 0.09
C PRO A 41 -3.39 -19.30 1.47
N PHE A 42 -3.40 -20.11 2.54
CA PHE A 42 -3.30 -19.60 3.90
C PHE A 42 -1.91 -19.00 4.17
N TRP A 43 -0.86 -19.66 3.70
CA TRP A 43 0.52 -19.16 3.79
C TRP A 43 0.72 -17.85 2.99
N ALA A 44 0.10 -17.74 1.82
CA ALA A 44 0.09 -16.50 1.04
C ALA A 44 -0.58 -15.35 1.81
N LEU A 45 -1.69 -15.62 2.51
CA LEU A 45 -2.37 -14.63 3.35
C LEU A 45 -1.50 -14.18 4.52
N VAL A 46 -0.88 -15.13 5.24
CA VAL A 46 -0.02 -14.83 6.40
C VAL A 46 1.21 -14.02 5.99
N SER A 47 1.89 -14.42 4.91
CA SER A 47 3.07 -13.69 4.40
C SER A 47 2.71 -12.30 3.90
N PHE A 48 1.57 -12.14 3.22
CA PHE A 48 1.06 -10.83 2.83
C PHE A 48 0.75 -9.94 4.05
N GLY A 49 0.09 -10.50 5.07
CA GLY A 49 -0.18 -9.79 6.32
C GLY A 49 1.10 -9.32 7.03
N ALA A 50 2.10 -10.21 7.14
CA ALA A 50 3.40 -9.87 7.72
C ALA A 50 4.12 -8.78 6.91
N TYR A 51 4.08 -8.85 5.58
CA TYR A 51 4.65 -7.82 4.71
C TYR A 51 3.97 -6.46 4.90
N LEU A 52 2.63 -6.43 5.00
CA LEU A 52 1.89 -5.20 5.26
C LEU A 52 2.23 -4.59 6.62
N LEU A 53 2.30 -5.42 7.66
CA LEU A 53 2.69 -4.98 9.00
C LEU A 53 4.13 -4.42 9.01
N PHE A 54 5.06 -5.10 8.34
CA PHE A 54 6.44 -4.63 8.22
C PHE A 54 6.51 -3.29 7.48
N LYS A 55 5.81 -3.16 6.34
CA LYS A 55 5.79 -1.93 5.56
C LYS A 55 5.19 -0.77 6.35
N LEU A 56 4.11 -1.02 7.09
CA LEU A 56 3.50 -0.03 7.97
C LEU A 56 4.46 0.37 9.09
N GLY A 57 5.03 -0.61 9.79
CA GLY A 57 5.99 -0.39 10.87
C GLY A 57 7.21 0.39 10.39
N TRP A 58 7.72 0.07 9.20
CA TRP A 58 8.81 0.82 8.56
C TRP A 58 8.40 2.25 8.24
N GLY A 59 7.21 2.47 7.69
CA GLY A 59 6.67 3.80 7.41
C GLY A 59 6.53 4.67 8.66
N VAL A 60 6.08 4.09 9.78
CA VAL A 60 6.01 4.78 11.07
C VAL A 60 7.41 5.05 11.63
N PHE A 61 8.32 4.07 11.53
CA PHE A 61 9.69 4.22 12.01
C PHE A 61 10.49 5.28 11.22
N THR A 62 10.22 5.40 9.93
CA THR A 62 10.86 6.40 9.03
C THR A 62 10.03 7.67 8.84
N PHE A 63 9.02 7.90 9.68
CA PHE A 63 8.29 9.17 9.71
C PHE A 63 9.24 10.25 10.24
N ASN A 64 10.05 10.83 9.35
CA ASN A 64 10.90 11.97 9.66
C ASN A 64 9.99 13.14 10.02
N ASP A 65 10.26 13.78 11.15
CA ASP A 65 9.82 15.16 11.33
C ASP A 65 10.39 15.95 10.15
N VAL A 66 9.54 16.69 9.44
CA VAL A 66 9.94 17.51 8.29
C VAL A 66 9.95 18.99 8.73
N PRO A 67 10.95 19.41 9.53
CA PRO A 67 11.02 20.78 10.05
C PRO A 67 11.15 21.80 8.93
N ASP A 68 11.81 21.43 7.82
CA ASP A 68 12.02 22.32 6.68
C ASP A 68 10.70 22.63 5.94
N ALA A 69 9.85 21.62 5.70
CA ALA A 69 8.53 21.83 5.10
C ALA A 69 7.60 22.64 6.03
N HIS A 70 7.71 22.42 7.35
CA HIS A 70 6.99 23.24 8.32
C HIS A 70 7.45 24.71 8.27
N ALA A 71 8.77 24.96 8.19
CA ALA A 71 9.32 26.30 8.08
C ALA A 71 8.94 26.99 6.75
N GLU A 72 8.94 26.25 5.64
CA GLU A 72 8.51 26.75 4.34
C GLU A 72 7.03 27.16 4.34
N ILE A 73 6.14 26.33 4.88
CA ILE A 73 4.71 26.64 4.98
C ILE A 73 4.48 27.87 5.86
N LEU A 74 5.19 27.99 6.99
CA LEU A 74 5.09 29.18 7.84
C LEU A 74 5.54 30.47 7.12
N ALA A 75 6.59 30.39 6.31
CA ALA A 75 7.03 31.51 5.48
C ALA A 75 5.96 31.92 4.46
N GLN A 76 5.36 30.94 3.77
CA GLN A 76 4.26 31.18 2.81
C GLN A 76 3.02 31.78 3.50
N ILE A 77 2.67 31.32 4.71
CA ILE A 77 1.56 31.89 5.50
C ILE A 77 1.84 33.36 5.82
N LYS A 78 3.08 33.70 6.19
CA LYS A 78 3.47 35.08 6.51
C LYS A 78 3.37 35.99 5.28
N GLU A 79 3.82 35.52 4.13
CA GLU A 79 3.73 36.24 2.86
C GLU A 79 2.26 36.45 2.45
N ALA A 80 1.46 35.38 2.44
CA ALA A 80 0.04 35.43 2.11
C ALA A 80 -0.75 36.37 3.03
N ARG A 81 -0.49 36.34 4.35
CA ARG A 81 -1.09 37.30 5.30
C ARG A 81 -0.69 38.74 5.00
N THR A 82 0.55 38.98 4.59
CA THR A 82 1.03 40.33 4.23
C THR A 82 0.32 40.84 2.98
N GLU A 83 0.17 40.01 1.95
CA GLU A 83 -0.58 40.36 0.74
C GLU A 83 -2.06 40.61 1.02
N LEU A 84 -2.69 39.79 1.86
CA LEU A 84 -4.09 39.94 2.22
C LEU A 84 -4.35 41.24 3.00
N ARG A 85 -3.45 41.62 3.91
CA ARG A 85 -3.48 42.93 4.58
C ARG A 85 -3.31 44.08 3.60
N ALA A 86 -2.39 43.95 2.62
CA ALA A 86 -2.22 44.95 1.57
C ALA A 86 -3.47 45.10 0.69
N LYS A 87 -4.28 44.03 0.56
CA LYS A 87 -5.58 44.03 -0.12
C LYS A 87 -6.75 44.45 0.77
N GLY A 88 -6.49 44.87 2.02
CA GLY A 88 -7.50 45.37 2.96
C GLY A 88 -8.32 44.28 3.66
N VAL A 89 -7.88 43.03 3.62
CA VAL A 89 -8.54 41.90 4.31
C VAL A 89 -7.97 41.75 5.71
N ASP A 90 -8.84 41.72 6.72
CA ASP A 90 -8.45 41.46 8.11
C ASP A 90 -8.10 39.98 8.30
N VAL A 91 -6.84 39.72 8.64
CA VAL A 91 -6.29 38.40 8.96
C VAL A 91 -5.79 38.49 10.40
N GLY A 92 -6.62 38.00 11.33
CA GLY A 92 -6.45 38.09 12.78
C GLY A 92 -5.04 37.74 13.29
N SER A 93 -4.68 38.29 14.45
CA SER A 93 -3.34 38.17 15.04
C SER A 93 -3.17 36.88 15.85
N ASP A 94 -2.87 35.79 15.15
CA ASP A 94 -2.30 34.56 15.73
C ASP A 94 -1.00 34.23 15.00
#